data_AF-A0A6N2EFR0-F1
#
_entry.id   AF-A0A6N2EFR0-F1
#
_cell.length_a   1.000
_cell.length_b   1.000
_cell.length_c   1.000
_cell.angle_alpha   90.00
_cell.angle_beta   90.00
_cell.angle_gamma   90.00
#
_symmetry.space_group_name_H-M   'P 1'
#
loop_
_entity.id
_entity.type
_entity.pdbx_description
1 polymer ?
#
loop_
_entity_poly.entity_id
_entity_poly.type
_entity_poly.pdbx_seq_one_letter_code
_entity_poly.pdbx_strand_id
1 'polypeptide(L)'
;MGFPASLWPLHLRSAQASPPRGHGRDRRRRLLALLAASLGLGVAGLAAPLPAVLAQGTPSLLEFRWENNRDFRRLFFFVSSTERSRRAEYFLILRPRDRNNAILKLTVTVPEHFNARIDNDRVRLCTMREGGMLARTRCLDTIPATIEISENGRAIDIFPDTPVADNETIGVNMRLFNPSNAGMFQFNALAQAPGDVPVSGYLGSWVIQIDP
;
A
#
# COMPACT_ATOMS: atom_id res chain seq x y z
N MET A 1 34.75 -35.85 -58.87
CA MET A 1 34.09 -37.05 -59.43
C MET A 1 32.97 -37.41 -58.46
N GLY A 2 31.68 -37.47 -58.76
CA GLY A 2 30.87 -37.15 -59.92
C GLY A 2 29.41 -37.09 -59.44
N PHE A 3 28.59 -36.31 -60.14
CA PHE A 3 27.12 -36.44 -60.17
C PHE A 3 26.73 -37.78 -60.83
N PRO A 4 25.52 -38.37 -60.61
CA PRO A 4 24.24 -37.90 -61.17
C PRO A 4 22.98 -38.10 -60.26
N ALA A 5 21.94 -37.26 -60.38
CA ALA A 5 20.66 -37.44 -61.13
C ALA A 5 19.84 -38.67 -60.66
N SER A 6 18.53 -38.68 -60.42
CA SER A 6 17.34 -38.02 -61.03
C SER A 6 16.11 -38.52 -60.23
N LEU A 7 14.98 -37.82 -60.10
CA LEU A 7 13.79 -37.96 -60.97
C LEU A 7 12.69 -36.97 -60.53
N TRP A 8 12.18 -36.23 -61.50
CA TRP A 8 10.88 -35.51 -61.56
C TRP A 8 9.78 -36.49 -62.05
N PRO A 9 8.52 -36.12 -62.45
CA PRO A 9 7.74 -34.84 -62.42
C PRO A 9 6.32 -35.08 -61.79
N LEU A 10 5.30 -34.20 -61.72
CA LEU A 10 4.55 -33.50 -62.78
C LEU A 10 3.53 -32.54 -62.14
N HIS A 11 3.48 -31.32 -62.72
CA HIS A 11 2.27 -30.57 -63.10
C HIS A 11 1.40 -29.91 -62.00
N LEU A 12 0.86 -28.69 -62.17
CA LEU A 12 0.46 -27.97 -63.39
C LEU A 12 0.34 -26.44 -63.07
N ARG A 13 0.90 -25.59 -63.95
CA ARG A 13 0.36 -24.34 -64.59
C ARG A 13 -0.72 -23.52 -63.85
N SER A 14 -0.87 -22.20 -63.96
CA SER A 14 -0.42 -21.08 -64.82
C SER A 14 -1.22 -19.85 -64.27
N ALA A 15 -0.88 -18.58 -64.39
CA ALA A 15 -0.58 -17.81 -65.60
C ALA A 15 -0.12 -16.39 -65.23
N GLN A 16 0.62 -15.79 -66.16
CA GLN A 16 1.18 -14.44 -66.15
C GLN A 16 0.15 -13.38 -66.61
N ALA A 17 0.36 -12.12 -66.22
CA ALA A 17 0.12 -10.98 -67.11
C ALA A 17 1.01 -9.78 -66.72
N SER A 18 1.69 -9.23 -67.71
CA SER A 18 2.69 -8.15 -67.67
C SER A 18 2.05 -6.75 -67.87
N PRO A 19 2.78 -5.64 -67.59
CA PRO A 19 2.26 -4.27 -67.66
C PRO A 19 2.59 -3.57 -68.99
N PRO A 20 1.97 -2.41 -69.29
CA PRO A 20 2.46 -1.52 -70.34
C PRO A 20 3.34 -0.37 -69.80
N ARG A 21 4.36 -0.03 -70.59
CA ARG A 21 5.25 1.13 -70.46
C ARG A 21 4.90 2.18 -71.52
N GLY A 22 5.03 3.45 -71.14
CA GLY A 22 5.57 4.50 -72.02
C GLY A 22 4.59 5.62 -72.44
N HIS A 23 4.81 6.85 -71.97
CA HIS A 23 5.49 7.91 -72.73
C HIS A 23 5.40 9.25 -71.97
N GLY A 24 6.52 9.95 -71.87
CA GLY A 24 6.59 11.30 -71.31
C GLY A 24 6.38 12.39 -72.37
N ARG A 25 5.92 13.57 -71.93
CA ARG A 25 6.49 14.85 -72.33
C ARG A 25 5.88 16.01 -71.54
N ASP A 26 6.81 16.82 -71.04
CA ASP A 26 6.70 18.19 -70.54
C ASP A 26 5.72 19.08 -71.34
N ARG A 27 4.87 19.86 -70.64
CA ARG A 27 4.57 21.29 -70.93
C ARG A 27 3.38 21.82 -70.13
N ARG A 28 3.64 22.96 -69.46
CA ARG A 28 2.75 24.07 -69.05
C ARG A 28 2.53 24.20 -67.54
N ARG A 29 3.38 25.06 -66.94
CA ARG A 29 3.01 25.95 -65.84
C ARG A 29 1.68 26.64 -66.17
N ARG A 30 0.70 26.53 -65.27
CA ARG A 30 -0.26 27.59 -64.94
C ARG A 30 -0.79 27.35 -63.53
N LEU A 31 -0.64 28.40 -62.73
CA LEU A 31 -1.11 28.56 -61.37
C LEU A 31 -2.58 28.16 -61.22
N LEU A 32 -2.91 27.51 -60.11
CA LEU A 32 -4.15 27.73 -59.36
C LEU A 32 -3.89 27.28 -57.92
N ALA A 33 -3.73 28.27 -57.05
CA ALA A 33 -3.68 28.11 -55.61
C ALA A 33 -5.03 27.58 -55.11
N LEU A 34 -5.03 26.48 -54.36
CA LEU A 34 -6.19 26.04 -53.59
C LEU A 34 -5.74 25.55 -52.20
N LEU A 35 -5.96 26.44 -51.23
CA LEU A 35 -6.54 26.20 -49.90
C LEU A 35 -5.82 25.27 -48.91
N ALA A 36 -5.08 25.95 -48.03
CA ALA A 36 -5.00 25.83 -46.58
C ALA A 36 -5.76 24.71 -45.81
N ALA A 37 -5.05 24.25 -44.77
CA ALA A 37 -5.51 23.76 -43.48
C ALA A 37 -6.03 22.31 -43.38
N SER A 38 -5.09 21.35 -43.31
CA SER A 38 -5.31 20.13 -42.54
C SER A 38 -4.78 20.31 -41.11
N LEU A 39 -5.74 20.46 -40.19
CA LEU A 39 -5.59 20.53 -38.75
C LEU A 39 -4.73 19.37 -38.21
N GLY A 40 -3.82 19.70 -37.31
CA GLY A 40 -3.06 18.72 -36.55
C GLY A 40 -3.99 17.80 -35.76
N LEU A 41 -3.82 16.49 -35.97
CA LEU A 41 -4.34 15.47 -35.08
C LEU A 41 -3.58 15.55 -33.76
N GLY A 42 -4.10 16.38 -32.86
CA GLY A 42 -3.72 16.37 -31.45
C GLY A 42 -4.13 15.03 -30.86
N VAL A 43 -3.14 14.24 -30.46
CA VAL A 43 -3.33 13.04 -29.66
C VAL A 43 -3.80 13.50 -28.27
N ALA A 44 -5.11 13.61 -28.08
CA ALA A 44 -5.70 13.77 -26.76
C ALA A 44 -5.63 12.41 -26.06
N GLY A 45 -4.48 12.15 -25.41
CA GLY A 45 -4.32 11.01 -24.53
C GLY A 45 -5.34 11.09 -23.40
N LEU A 46 -6.23 10.11 -23.33
CA LEU A 46 -7.14 9.89 -22.19
C LEU A 46 -6.29 9.56 -20.96
N ALA A 47 -5.87 10.57 -20.20
CA ALA A 47 -5.34 10.38 -18.87
C ALA A 47 -6.52 10.02 -17.95
N ALA A 48 -6.82 8.73 -17.82
CA ALA A 48 -7.71 8.27 -16.76
C ALA A 48 -7.09 8.64 -15.40
N PRO A 49 -7.85 9.24 -14.46
CA PRO A 49 -7.33 9.51 -13.13
C PRO A 49 -6.95 8.18 -12.48
N LEU A 50 -5.67 8.04 -12.14
CA LEU A 50 -5.21 6.91 -11.33
C LEU A 50 -5.94 6.97 -9.98
N PRO A 51 -6.39 5.84 -9.42
CA PRO A 51 -7.03 5.84 -8.11
C PRO A 51 -6.06 6.43 -7.08
N ALA A 52 -6.49 7.49 -6.40
CA ALA A 52 -5.72 8.10 -5.33
C ALA A 52 -5.66 7.09 -4.17
N VAL A 53 -4.46 6.58 -3.87
CA VAL A 53 -4.25 5.82 -2.63
C VAL A 53 -4.30 6.82 -1.48
N LEU A 54 -5.40 6.81 -0.74
CA LEU A 54 -5.58 7.63 0.45
C LEU A 54 -4.76 7.01 1.60
N ALA A 55 -3.61 7.59 1.88
CA ALA A 55 -2.83 7.25 3.07
C ALA A 55 -3.28 8.13 4.24
N GLN A 56 -3.37 7.55 5.44
CA GLN A 56 -3.77 8.28 6.64
C GLN A 56 -2.66 8.21 7.68
N GLY A 57 -2.35 9.35 8.28
CA GLY A 57 -1.47 9.44 9.43
C GLY A 57 -2.16 10.16 10.58
N THR A 58 -1.58 10.04 11.76
CA THR A 58 -2.02 10.82 12.91
C THR A 58 -1.81 12.33 12.64
N PRO A 59 -2.86 13.18 12.78
CA PRO A 59 -2.70 14.62 12.55
C PRO A 59 -1.71 15.21 13.57
N SER A 60 -0.71 15.93 13.05
CA SER A 60 0.45 16.41 13.82
C SER A 60 0.33 17.85 14.30
N LEU A 61 -0.53 18.67 13.69
CA LEU A 61 -0.49 20.13 13.89
C LEU A 61 -1.44 20.61 14.99
N LEU A 62 -2.74 20.31 14.91
CA LEU A 62 -3.74 20.68 15.92
C LEU A 62 -4.91 19.69 15.85
N GLU A 63 -5.24 19.04 16.97
CA GLU A 63 -6.49 18.28 17.11
C GLU A 63 -7.41 19.07 18.04
N PHE A 64 -8.50 19.59 17.48
CA PHE A 64 -9.55 20.20 18.29
C PHE A 64 -10.36 19.09 18.96
N ARG A 65 -10.27 19.00 20.28
CA ARG A 65 -11.09 18.10 21.10
C ARG A 65 -12.06 18.92 21.93
N TRP A 66 -13.36 18.72 21.68
CA TRP A 66 -14.44 19.38 22.42
C TRP A 66 -14.53 18.91 23.89
N GLU A 67 -14.18 17.64 24.14
CA GLU A 67 -14.16 17.03 25.47
C GLU A 67 -12.74 16.49 25.77
N ASN A 68 -12.11 17.02 26.82
CA ASN A 68 -10.74 16.66 27.20
C ASN A 68 -10.77 15.56 28.27
N ASN A 69 -11.18 14.35 27.89
CA ASN A 69 -11.12 13.20 28.80
C ASN A 69 -9.64 12.88 29.11
N ARG A 70 -9.27 12.92 30.40
CA ARG A 70 -7.92 12.63 30.89
C ARG A 70 -7.47 11.20 30.61
N ASP A 71 -8.41 10.27 30.45
CA ASP A 71 -8.13 8.84 30.32
C ASP A 71 -7.84 8.44 28.86
N PHE A 72 -8.24 9.24 27.88
CA PHE A 72 -7.96 8.95 26.48
C PHE A 72 -6.59 9.50 26.07
N ARG A 73 -5.61 8.61 25.88
CA ARG A 73 -4.31 8.95 25.29
C ARG A 73 -4.27 8.55 23.82
N ARG A 74 -4.13 9.51 22.90
CA ARG A 74 -3.95 9.21 21.48
C ARG A 74 -2.51 8.79 21.17
N LEU A 75 -2.37 7.66 20.49
CA LEU A 75 -1.11 7.15 20.00
C LEU A 75 -0.91 7.50 18.54
N PHE A 76 0.36 7.53 18.10
CA PHE A 76 0.70 7.80 16.71
C PHE A 76 0.52 6.56 15.85
N PHE A 77 -0.05 6.71 14.66
CA PHE A 77 -0.13 5.67 13.65
C PHE A 77 0.04 6.23 12.24
N PHE A 78 0.35 5.33 11.32
CA PHE A 78 0.29 5.56 9.89
C PHE A 78 -0.31 4.33 9.18
N VAL A 79 -1.20 4.56 8.22
CA VAL A 79 -1.80 3.53 7.38
C VAL A 79 -1.56 3.87 5.92
N SER A 80 -1.07 2.92 5.14
CA SER A 80 -0.72 3.15 3.73
C SER A 80 -1.92 3.32 2.79
N SER A 81 -3.09 2.78 3.13
CA SER A 81 -4.34 2.92 2.37
C SER A 81 -5.55 2.85 3.30
N THR A 82 -6.55 3.73 3.11
CA THR A 82 -7.84 3.74 3.83
C THR A 82 -9.00 3.20 3.00
N GLU A 83 -8.74 2.70 1.79
CA GLU A 83 -9.79 2.18 0.90
C GLU A 83 -10.29 0.80 1.36
N ARG A 84 -11.60 0.56 1.30
CA ARG A 84 -12.20 -0.72 1.73
C ARG A 84 -11.68 -1.90 0.95
N SER A 85 -11.50 -3.02 1.64
CA SER A 85 -11.04 -4.28 1.04
C SER A 85 -9.71 -4.15 0.28
N ARG A 86 -8.98 -3.04 0.44
CA ARG A 86 -7.68 -2.80 -0.17
C ARG A 86 -6.59 -3.30 0.76
N ARG A 87 -5.50 -3.81 0.18
CA ARG A 87 -4.32 -4.17 0.97
C ARG A 87 -3.71 -2.90 1.56
N ALA A 88 -3.50 -2.92 2.86
CA ALA A 88 -2.94 -1.82 3.61
C ALA A 88 -1.90 -2.33 4.62
N GLU A 89 -0.98 -1.44 4.94
CA GLU A 89 0.06 -1.65 5.94
C GLU A 89 -0.15 -0.62 7.04
N TYR A 90 -0.34 -1.11 8.26
CA TYR A 90 -0.63 -0.32 9.45
C TYR A 90 0.63 -0.29 10.29
N PHE A 91 1.03 0.90 10.70
CA PHE A 91 2.13 1.17 11.61
C PHE A 91 1.54 1.76 12.87
N LEU A 92 1.36 0.93 13.89
CA LEU A 92 0.83 1.31 15.20
C LEU A 92 2.01 1.64 16.11
N ILE A 93 2.33 2.92 16.28
CA ILE A 93 3.58 3.38 16.89
C ILE A 93 3.38 3.72 18.38
N LEU A 94 4.35 3.30 19.18
CA LEU A 94 4.54 3.63 20.58
C LEU A 94 5.87 4.39 20.73
N ARG A 95 5.78 5.69 21.03
CA ARG A 95 6.97 6.51 21.32
C ARG A 95 7.46 6.27 22.74
N PRO A 96 8.69 6.67 23.07
CA PRO A 96 9.20 6.67 24.43
C PRO A 96 8.24 7.36 25.41
N ARG A 97 7.73 8.54 25.06
CA ARG A 97 6.77 9.29 25.90
C ARG A 97 5.42 8.62 26.13
N ASP A 98 5.09 7.59 25.33
CA ASP A 98 3.81 6.88 25.42
C ASP A 98 3.89 5.74 26.46
N ARG A 99 5.08 5.44 27.03
CA ARG A 99 5.31 4.44 28.07
C ARG A 99 6.33 4.90 29.11
N ASN A 100 6.20 4.44 30.36
CA ASN A 100 7.14 4.78 31.44
C ASN A 100 8.01 3.59 31.88
N ASN A 101 7.68 2.38 31.42
CA ASN A 101 8.30 1.13 31.83
C ASN A 101 8.65 0.29 30.59
N ALA A 102 9.56 -0.67 30.77
CA ALA A 102 9.83 -1.69 29.77
C ALA A 102 8.59 -2.58 29.50
N ILE A 103 8.48 -3.12 28.29
CA ILE A 103 7.34 -3.94 27.86
C ILE A 103 7.70 -5.42 27.90
N LEU A 104 7.01 -6.18 28.74
CA LEU A 104 7.06 -7.64 28.80
C LEU A 104 5.97 -8.30 27.93
N LYS A 105 4.78 -7.71 27.91
CA LYS A 105 3.66 -8.11 27.05
C LYS A 105 3.01 -6.85 26.48
N LEU A 106 2.74 -6.86 25.18
CA LEU A 106 1.95 -5.83 24.51
C LEU A 106 0.68 -6.46 23.96
N THR A 107 -0.47 -5.94 24.35
CA THR A 107 -1.78 -6.35 23.83
C THR A 107 -2.36 -5.22 22.98
N VAL A 108 -2.69 -5.51 21.73
CA VAL A 108 -3.48 -4.61 20.87
C VAL A 108 -4.92 -5.12 20.81
N THR A 109 -5.85 -4.36 21.37
CA THR A 109 -7.28 -4.65 21.26
C THR A 109 -7.82 -4.12 19.94
N VAL A 110 -8.51 -4.98 19.21
CA VAL A 110 -9.17 -4.71 17.93
C VAL A 110 -10.66 -4.54 18.19
N PRO A 111 -11.31 -3.48 17.66
CA PRO A 111 -12.72 -3.23 17.91
C PRO A 111 -13.61 -4.27 17.20
N GLU A 112 -14.73 -4.64 17.81
CA GLU A 112 -15.58 -5.76 17.37
C GLU A 112 -16.13 -5.59 15.94
N HIS A 113 -16.42 -4.36 15.53
CA HIS A 113 -16.92 -4.06 14.19
C HIS A 113 -15.84 -4.03 13.11
N PHE A 114 -14.56 -4.27 13.43
CA PHE A 114 -13.47 -4.36 12.46
C PHE A 114 -13.43 -5.74 11.82
N ASN A 115 -14.06 -5.89 10.66
CA ASN A 115 -14.28 -7.19 10.01
C ASN A 115 -13.16 -7.63 9.06
N ALA A 116 -11.91 -7.22 9.33
CA ALA A 116 -10.75 -7.64 8.54
C ALA A 116 -10.06 -8.86 9.16
N ARG A 117 -9.45 -9.67 8.29
CA ARG A 117 -8.64 -10.82 8.72
C ARG A 117 -7.24 -10.36 9.11
N ILE A 118 -6.82 -10.72 10.33
CA ILE A 118 -5.48 -10.48 10.86
C ILE A 118 -4.82 -11.85 11.01
N ASP A 119 -3.66 -12.03 10.38
CA ASP A 119 -2.90 -13.28 10.41
C ASP A 119 -1.58 -13.07 11.17
N ASN A 120 -1.18 -14.04 12.00
CA ASN A 120 0.02 -13.95 12.86
C ASN A 120 1.31 -13.70 12.05
N ASP A 121 1.44 -14.29 10.86
CA ASP A 121 2.62 -14.16 9.99
C ASP A 121 2.82 -12.76 9.41
N ARG A 122 1.77 -11.93 9.46
CA ARG A 122 1.74 -10.58 8.90
C ARG A 122 1.80 -9.48 9.96
N VAL A 123 1.92 -9.86 11.23
CA VAL A 123 2.10 -8.95 12.36
C VAL A 123 3.54 -9.05 12.83
N ARG A 124 4.18 -7.89 13.05
CA ARG A 124 5.57 -7.81 13.53
C ARG A 124 5.71 -6.70 14.54
N LEU A 125 6.49 -6.96 15.58
CA LEU A 125 7.01 -5.92 16.47
C LEU A 125 8.32 -5.41 15.89
N CYS A 126 8.51 -4.09 15.80
CA CYS A 126 9.77 -3.53 15.34
C CYS A 126 10.10 -2.19 15.97
N THR A 127 11.39 -1.86 15.95
CA THR A 127 11.86 -0.49 16.12
C THR A 127 11.41 0.31 14.91
N MET A 128 10.75 1.44 15.17
CA MET A 128 10.10 2.24 14.15
C MET A 128 10.72 3.62 14.02
N ARG A 129 10.79 4.10 12.78
CA ARG A 129 11.01 5.51 12.49
C ARG A 129 9.66 6.15 12.17
N GLU A 130 9.22 7.04 13.04
CA GLU A 130 8.06 7.90 12.79
C GLU A 130 8.29 8.74 11.53
N GLY A 131 7.33 8.68 10.61
CA GLY A 131 7.34 9.49 9.40
C GLY A 131 6.73 10.87 9.61
N GLY A 132 6.89 11.73 8.60
CA GLY A 132 6.29 13.05 8.54
C GLY A 132 6.41 13.60 7.13
N MET A 133 6.46 14.93 6.99
CA MET A 133 6.54 15.58 5.68
C MET A 133 7.81 15.19 4.88
N LEU A 134 8.92 14.93 5.58
CA LEU A 134 10.24 14.74 4.96
C LEU A 134 10.65 13.27 4.84
N ALA A 135 9.99 12.36 5.55
CA ALA A 135 10.38 10.95 5.60
C ALA A 135 9.16 10.04 5.78
N ARG A 136 9.20 8.87 5.15
CA ARG A 136 8.16 7.85 5.33
C ARG A 136 8.35 7.09 6.64
N THR A 137 7.24 6.73 7.27
CA THR A 137 7.19 5.79 8.37
C THR A 137 7.73 4.44 7.92
N ARG A 138 8.64 3.85 8.69
CA ARG A 138 9.24 2.54 8.37
C ARG A 138 9.50 1.72 9.63
N CYS A 139 9.31 0.42 9.47
CA CYS A 139 9.82 -0.61 10.36
C CYS A 139 11.31 -0.79 10.04
N LEU A 140 12.20 -0.53 11.01
CA LEU A 140 13.66 -0.59 10.84
C LEU A 140 14.15 -2.01 11.11
N ASP A 141 14.16 -2.39 12.37
CA ASP A 141 14.63 -3.69 12.85
C ASP A 141 13.48 -4.44 13.52
N THR A 142 13.30 -5.71 13.15
CA THR A 142 12.26 -6.55 13.75
C THR A 142 12.73 -7.02 15.11
N ILE A 143 11.91 -6.75 16.14
CA ILE A 143 12.13 -7.23 17.49
C ILE A 143 11.55 -8.65 17.56
N PRO A 144 12.33 -9.65 17.96
CA PRO A 144 11.84 -11.02 18.06
C PRO A 144 10.76 -11.11 19.14
N ALA A 145 9.59 -11.61 18.73
CA ALA A 145 8.42 -11.72 19.59
C ALA A 145 7.53 -12.85 19.11
N THR A 146 6.89 -13.52 20.07
CA THR A 146 5.80 -14.46 19.80
C THR A 146 4.50 -13.68 19.67
N ILE A 147 3.75 -13.92 18.60
CA ILE A 147 2.47 -13.27 18.32
C ILE A 147 1.35 -14.29 18.50
N GLU A 148 0.39 -13.95 19.35
CA GLU A 148 -0.80 -14.74 19.61
C GLU A 148 -2.05 -13.90 19.34
N ILE A 149 -2.83 -14.29 18.34
CA ILE A 149 -4.13 -13.69 18.09
C ILE A 149 -5.19 -14.54 18.79
N SER A 150 -6.00 -13.90 19.62
CA SER A 150 -7.18 -14.52 20.25
C SER A 150 -8.10 -15.17 19.20
N GLU A 151 -8.81 -16.24 19.59
CA GLU A 151 -9.69 -17.00 18.67
C GLU A 151 -10.74 -16.12 17.97
N ASN A 152 -11.17 -15.05 18.64
CA ASN A 152 -12.16 -14.11 18.13
C ASN A 152 -11.55 -12.96 17.28
N GLY A 153 -10.22 -12.90 17.14
CA GLY A 153 -9.51 -11.86 16.42
C GLY A 153 -9.51 -10.48 17.10
N ARG A 154 -9.96 -10.37 18.35
CA ARG A 154 -10.17 -9.10 19.06
C ARG A 154 -9.00 -8.65 19.92
N ALA A 155 -8.05 -9.53 20.18
CA ALA A 155 -6.81 -9.23 20.86
C ALA A 155 -5.62 -9.82 20.09
N ILE A 156 -4.59 -9.00 19.90
CA ILE A 156 -3.29 -9.39 19.40
C ILE A 156 -2.33 -9.26 20.57
N ASP A 157 -1.94 -10.39 21.14
CA ASP A 157 -0.96 -10.46 22.21
C ASP A 157 0.44 -10.68 21.61
N ILE A 158 1.37 -9.84 22.03
CA ILE A 158 2.73 -9.78 21.52
C ILE A 158 3.65 -9.92 22.72
N PHE A 159 4.46 -10.99 22.70
CA PHE A 159 5.41 -11.33 23.75
C PHE A 159 6.83 -11.23 23.21
N PRO A 160 7.52 -10.10 23.42
CA PRO A 160 8.93 -9.99 23.09
C PRO A 160 9.76 -11.04 23.82
N ASP A 161 10.76 -11.61 23.16
CA ASP A 161 11.65 -12.60 23.77
C ASP A 161 12.47 -11.99 24.93
N THR A 162 12.76 -10.69 24.83
CA THR A 162 13.39 -9.88 25.87
C THR A 162 12.57 -8.62 26.14
N PRO A 163 12.48 -8.16 27.40
CA PRO A 163 11.77 -6.93 27.73
C PRO A 163 12.28 -5.75 26.92
N VAL A 164 11.36 -5.07 26.22
CA VAL A 164 11.71 -3.94 25.35
C VAL A 164 11.81 -2.68 26.18
N ALA A 165 12.97 -2.02 26.14
CA ALA A 165 13.22 -0.77 26.88
C ALA A 165 12.26 0.36 26.45
N ASP A 166 12.11 1.37 27.30
CA ASP A 166 11.21 2.52 27.11
C ASP A 166 11.84 3.70 26.35
N ASN A 167 13.13 3.64 26.05
CA ASN A 167 13.90 4.72 25.42
C ASN A 167 13.76 4.81 23.89
N GLU A 168 13.29 3.76 23.23
CA GLU A 168 13.20 3.69 21.76
C GLU A 168 11.76 3.82 21.22
N THR A 169 11.61 4.26 19.98
CA THR A 169 10.31 4.20 19.31
C THR A 169 10.11 2.82 18.74
N ILE A 170 9.05 2.15 19.17
CA ILE A 170 8.68 0.83 18.67
C ILE A 170 7.27 0.88 18.08
N GLY A 171 6.86 -0.18 17.43
CA GLY A 171 5.47 -0.31 17.02
C GLY A 171 5.13 -1.66 16.46
N VAL A 172 3.84 -1.85 16.24
CA VAL A 172 3.29 -3.03 15.57
C VAL A 172 3.09 -2.70 14.10
N ASN A 173 3.83 -3.39 13.23
CA ASN A 173 3.60 -3.36 11.79
C ASN A 173 2.68 -4.53 11.45
N MET A 174 1.52 -4.24 10.86
CA MET A 174 0.59 -5.29 10.42
C MET A 174 0.17 -5.06 8.97
N ARG A 175 0.21 -6.14 8.19
CA ARG A 175 -0.21 -6.15 6.77
C ARG A 175 -1.50 -6.92 6.62
N LEU A 176 -2.56 -6.24 6.22
CA LEU A 176 -3.90 -6.82 6.12
C LEU A 176 -4.68 -6.22 4.96
N PHE A 177 -5.83 -6.79 4.66
CA PHE A 177 -6.83 -6.12 3.82
C PHE A 177 -7.75 -5.31 4.72
N ASN A 178 -7.98 -4.06 4.38
CA ASN A 178 -8.90 -3.19 5.10
C ASN A 178 -10.29 -3.84 5.24
N PRO A 179 -11.02 -3.52 6.31
CA PRO A 179 -12.36 -4.03 6.51
C PRO A 179 -13.28 -3.63 5.35
N SER A 180 -14.34 -4.40 5.15
CA SER A 180 -15.32 -4.15 4.08
C SER A 180 -16.35 -3.09 4.47
N ASN A 181 -16.45 -2.77 5.76
CA ASN A 181 -17.20 -1.62 6.27
C ASN A 181 -16.29 -0.39 6.41
N ALA A 182 -16.81 0.77 6.01
CA ALA A 182 -16.21 2.06 6.29
C ALA A 182 -16.53 2.51 7.73
N GLY A 183 -15.72 3.42 8.25
CA GLY A 183 -15.95 4.03 9.55
C GLY A 183 -14.67 4.25 10.35
N MET A 184 -14.86 4.61 11.61
CA MET A 184 -13.77 4.82 12.57
C MET A 184 -13.55 3.56 13.41
N PHE A 185 -12.30 3.15 13.54
CA PHE A 185 -11.89 1.98 14.31
C PHE A 185 -10.86 2.40 15.34
N GLN A 186 -11.19 2.18 16.62
CA GLN A 186 -10.30 2.46 17.73
C GLN A 186 -9.61 1.17 18.18
N PHE A 187 -8.30 1.13 18.00
CA PHE A 187 -7.42 0.10 18.54
C PHE A 187 -6.83 0.58 19.84
N ASN A 188 -6.82 -0.25 20.88
CA ASN A 188 -6.23 0.10 22.17
C ASN A 188 -4.91 -0.63 22.37
N ALA A 189 -3.94 0.04 22.96
CA ALA A 189 -2.68 -0.55 23.38
C ALA A 189 -2.69 -0.73 24.90
N LEU A 190 -2.40 -1.94 25.35
CA LEU A 190 -2.16 -2.25 26.75
C LEU A 190 -0.80 -2.92 26.87
N ALA A 191 -0.05 -2.61 27.93
CA ALA A 191 1.23 -3.24 28.17
C ALA A 191 1.40 -3.67 29.62
N GLN A 192 2.11 -4.77 29.80
CA GLN A 192 2.56 -5.25 31.10
C GLN A 192 4.06 -4.99 31.24
N ALA A 193 4.48 -4.46 32.38
CA ALA A 193 5.89 -4.27 32.68
C ALA A 193 6.48 -5.43 33.50
N PRO A 194 7.81 -5.67 33.42
CA PRO A 194 8.50 -6.61 34.30
C PRO A 194 8.36 -6.21 35.78
N GLY A 195 8.05 -7.17 36.65
CA GLY A 195 7.96 -6.94 38.10
C GLY A 195 6.63 -6.37 38.60
N ASP A 196 5.71 -5.99 37.70
CA ASP A 196 4.34 -5.60 38.05
C ASP A 196 3.45 -6.85 38.25
N VAL A 197 2.37 -6.67 39.03
CA VAL A 197 1.23 -7.61 39.06
C VAL A 197 0.77 -7.85 37.62
N PRO A 198 0.35 -9.07 37.20
CA PRO A 198 0.00 -9.37 35.81
C PRO A 198 -1.30 -8.69 35.33
N VAL A 199 -1.31 -7.36 35.36
CA VAL A 199 -2.39 -6.50 34.90
C VAL A 199 -1.78 -5.59 33.85
N SER A 200 -2.27 -5.69 32.61
CA SER A 200 -1.84 -4.81 31.53
C SER A 200 -2.37 -3.39 31.76
N GLY A 201 -1.46 -2.43 31.86
CA GLY A 201 -1.80 -1.01 31.94
C GLY A 201 -2.16 -0.45 30.57
N TYR A 202 -3.14 0.45 30.53
CA TYR A 202 -3.54 1.13 29.29
C TYR A 202 -2.50 2.18 28.87
N LEU A 203 -1.98 2.05 27.65
CA LEU A 203 -1.02 3.00 27.06
C LEU A 203 -1.69 4.06 26.19
N GLY A 204 -2.82 3.75 25.56
CA GLY A 204 -3.51 4.67 24.66
C GLY A 204 -4.26 3.98 23.53
N SER A 205 -4.75 4.78 22.58
CA SER A 205 -5.49 4.29 21.41
C SER A 205 -5.01 4.88 20.09
N TRP A 206 -5.06 4.07 19.04
CA TRP A 206 -4.99 4.49 17.65
C TRP A 206 -6.41 4.54 17.07
N VAL A 207 -6.78 5.64 16.42
CA VAL A 207 -8.11 5.84 15.83
C VAL A 207 -7.96 5.98 14.33
N ILE A 208 -8.34 4.94 13.60
CA ILE A 208 -8.10 4.80 12.16
C ILE A 208 -9.43 4.95 11.42
N GLN A 209 -9.43 5.69 10.30
CA GLN A 209 -10.60 5.86 9.46
C GLN A 209 -10.45 4.99 8.21
N ILE A 210 -11.51 4.29 7.84
CA ILE A 210 -11.61 3.59 6.55
C ILE A 210 -12.68 4.30 5.74
N ASP A 211 -12.30 4.74 4.56
CA ASP A 211 -13.14 5.52 3.66
C ASP A 211 -14.11 4.62 2.90
N PRO A 212 -15.31 5.09 2.53
CA PRO A 212 -16.27 4.34 1.73
C PRO A 212 -15.81 3.98 0.31
#